data_AF-A0AAU7EFL2-F1
#
_entry.id   AF-A0AAU7EFL2-F1
#
_cell.length_a   1.000
_cell.length_b   1.000
_cell.length_c   1.000
_cell.angle_alpha   90.00
_cell.angle_beta   90.00
_cell.angle_gamma   90.00
#
_symmetry.space_group_name_H-M   'P 1'
#
loop_
_entity.id
_entity.type
_entity.pdbx_description
1 polymer ?
#
loop_
_entity_poly.entity_id
_entity_poly.type
_entity_poly.pdbx_seq_one_letter_code
_entity_poly.pdbx_strand_id
1 'polypeptide(L)'
;MKYKMLKTSVFVIIIASLIISCDENKLEPIENNKIAPDPVENVMVENLPGKSKLTYTLPKDQDLLYVKAEYTLATGRKMEVKSSYYNNSLLVEGFLNEEEQTVKLYAVNRSEAISEPTIVTVNPKESPAWDVFRSLLIETTFGGVSIKATNNLRYDLSILLMEKNDQGDWVINDKSIYTSTDIIKKTIRPFTIEPHDFAFTVRDRWLNTTDTLYTTITPLLETPLPKSGYKPYRLPGDTKTHSTAIETGMWDGEIMNWPKVFLTDGSVAGPHTVTIDTGVLAKMSRIVIWDYPEYFNGRSYYYKGNLKEFEVWGSETPNPDGSLDQTWIKLGAYNAVKPSGLPFGQQTDEDYQTANAGFSWEFEPTAPKVRYLRIKSLKNWGATGSMSIGEIQVYGNTN
;
A
#
# COMPACT_ATOMS: atom_id res chain seq x y z
N MET A 1 44.97 -62.95 -2.58
CA MET A 1 45.75 -61.70 -2.72
C MET A 1 45.38 -60.87 -3.96
N LYS A 2 45.18 -61.49 -5.15
CA LYS A 2 44.87 -60.76 -6.41
C LYS A 2 43.56 -59.95 -6.41
N TYR A 3 42.49 -60.40 -5.74
CA TYR A 3 41.21 -59.69 -5.69
C TYR A 3 41.20 -58.44 -4.77
N LYS A 4 42.06 -58.41 -3.74
CA LYS A 4 42.22 -57.22 -2.87
C LYS A 4 42.95 -56.11 -3.63
N MET A 5 44.03 -56.44 -4.36
CA MET A 5 44.76 -55.45 -5.15
C MET A 5 43.95 -54.87 -6.29
N LEU A 6 43.09 -55.65 -6.97
CA LEU A 6 42.20 -55.13 -8.02
C LEU A 6 41.16 -54.14 -7.47
N LYS A 7 40.58 -54.40 -6.29
CA LYS A 7 39.64 -53.47 -5.62
C LYS A 7 40.34 -52.19 -5.15
N THR A 8 41.58 -52.28 -4.66
CA THR A 8 42.36 -51.10 -4.26
C THR A 8 42.75 -50.26 -5.47
N SER A 9 43.12 -50.88 -6.60
CA SER A 9 43.43 -50.17 -7.84
C SER A 9 42.20 -49.49 -8.46
N VAL A 10 41.03 -50.13 -8.45
CA VAL A 10 39.78 -49.52 -8.94
C VAL A 10 39.33 -48.36 -8.03
N PHE A 11 39.50 -48.48 -6.72
CA PHE A 11 39.17 -47.42 -5.76
C PHE A 11 40.10 -46.20 -5.88
N VAL A 12 41.39 -46.42 -6.15
CA VAL A 12 42.36 -45.34 -6.41
C VAL A 12 42.09 -44.64 -7.74
N ILE A 13 41.65 -45.36 -8.77
CA ILE A 13 41.26 -44.77 -10.07
C ILE A 13 39.98 -43.94 -9.93
N ILE A 14 39.00 -44.40 -9.13
CA ILE A 14 37.74 -43.66 -8.87
C ILE A 14 38.01 -42.38 -8.05
N ILE A 15 38.93 -42.42 -7.08
CA ILE A 15 39.34 -41.24 -6.32
C ILE A 15 40.16 -40.27 -7.17
N ALA A 16 41.01 -40.77 -8.09
CA ALA A 16 41.75 -39.93 -9.03
C ALA A 16 40.86 -39.25 -10.08
N SER A 17 39.71 -39.86 -10.45
CA SER A 17 38.72 -39.24 -11.34
C SER A 17 37.84 -38.17 -10.68
N LEU A 18 37.79 -38.11 -9.34
CA LEU A 18 37.03 -37.09 -8.60
C LEU A 18 37.77 -35.74 -8.46
N ILE A 19 39.02 -35.65 -8.93
CA ILE A 19 39.89 -34.46 -8.78
C ILE A 19 40.02 -33.64 -10.08
N ILE A 20 39.31 -34.00 -11.16
CA ILE A 20 39.43 -33.35 -12.49
C ILE A 20 38.12 -32.67 -12.92
N SER A 21 37.32 -32.14 -11.99
CA SER A 21 36.17 -31.32 -12.40
C SER A 21 35.83 -30.27 -11.35
N CYS A 22 36.47 -29.12 -11.49
CA CYS A 22 35.85 -27.80 -11.32
C CYS A 22 36.87 -26.76 -11.79
N ASP A 23 36.89 -26.47 -13.09
CA ASP A 23 37.39 -25.15 -13.51
C ASP A 23 36.34 -24.14 -13.04
N GLU A 24 36.67 -23.34 -12.03
CA GLU A 24 35.93 -22.14 -11.71
C GLU A 24 36.03 -21.20 -12.91
N ASN A 25 34.98 -21.14 -13.73
CA ASN A 25 34.84 -20.15 -14.78
C ASN A 25 34.89 -18.76 -14.11
N LYS A 26 36.06 -18.12 -14.16
CA LYS A 26 36.21 -16.73 -13.75
C LYS A 26 35.43 -15.88 -14.74
N LEU A 27 34.51 -15.06 -14.24
CA LEU A 27 33.81 -14.05 -15.02
C LEU A 27 34.83 -12.95 -15.34
N GLU A 28 35.54 -13.13 -16.44
CA GLU A 28 36.47 -12.15 -16.98
C GLU A 28 35.96 -11.65 -18.34
N PRO A 29 36.27 -10.40 -18.71
CA PRO A 29 36.02 -9.90 -20.06
C PRO A 29 36.58 -10.85 -21.14
N ILE A 30 35.77 -11.12 -22.15
CA ILE A 30 36.20 -11.92 -23.33
C ILE A 30 37.23 -11.12 -24.15
N GLU A 31 37.09 -9.79 -24.15
CA GLU A 31 38.00 -8.86 -24.79
C GLU A 31 39.13 -8.50 -23.81
N ASN A 32 40.37 -8.37 -24.32
CA ASN A 32 41.55 -8.05 -23.53
C ASN A 32 42.25 -6.81 -24.11
N ASN A 33 41.54 -5.68 -24.10
CA ASN A 33 42.08 -4.36 -24.37
C ASN A 33 42.51 -3.69 -23.06
N LYS A 34 43.79 -3.30 -22.98
CA LYS A 34 44.35 -2.60 -21.81
C LYS A 34 44.30 -1.07 -21.93
N ILE A 35 43.86 -0.55 -23.07
CA ILE A 35 43.72 0.88 -23.31
C ILE A 35 42.35 1.29 -22.76
N ALA A 36 42.34 2.23 -21.82
CA ALA A 36 41.12 2.81 -21.30
C ALA A 36 40.51 3.79 -22.32
N PRO A 37 39.17 3.94 -22.38
CA PRO A 37 38.53 4.98 -23.17
C PRO A 37 38.91 6.39 -22.70
N ASP A 38 38.72 7.37 -23.58
CA ASP A 38 38.76 8.78 -23.19
C ASP A 38 37.63 9.11 -22.18
N PRO A 39 37.82 10.07 -21.26
CA PRO A 39 36.77 10.54 -20.38
C PRO A 39 35.57 11.10 -21.14
N VAL A 40 34.40 11.12 -20.50
CA VAL A 40 33.21 11.80 -21.06
C VAL A 40 33.39 13.32 -21.06
N GLU A 41 32.88 13.99 -22.09
CA GLU A 41 32.99 15.44 -22.26
C GLU A 41 31.62 16.15 -22.21
N ASN A 42 31.63 17.48 -22.15
CA ASN A 42 30.43 18.34 -22.24
C ASN A 42 29.30 17.93 -21.28
N VAL A 43 29.65 17.62 -20.03
CA VAL A 43 28.68 17.19 -19.02
C VAL A 43 27.76 18.37 -18.66
N MET A 44 26.47 18.22 -18.96
CA MET A 44 25.40 19.14 -18.59
C MET A 44 24.64 18.58 -17.39
N VAL A 45 24.33 19.45 -16.42
CA VAL A 45 23.62 19.10 -15.19
C VAL A 45 22.22 19.72 -15.22
N GLU A 46 21.21 18.89 -15.02
CA GLU A 46 19.83 19.31 -14.73
C GLU A 46 19.47 18.86 -13.31
N ASN A 47 19.27 19.81 -12.40
CA ASN A 47 18.94 19.54 -11.00
C ASN A 47 17.42 19.38 -10.80
N LEU A 48 17.02 18.26 -10.22
CA LEU A 48 15.64 17.82 -10.00
C LEU A 48 15.42 17.52 -8.50
N PRO A 49 14.16 17.36 -8.03
CA PRO A 49 13.89 16.99 -6.63
C PRO A 49 14.55 15.67 -6.22
N GLY A 50 15.49 15.74 -5.28
CA GLY A 50 16.25 14.62 -4.74
C GLY A 50 17.20 13.90 -5.72
N LYS A 51 17.44 14.49 -6.90
CA LYS A 51 18.27 13.89 -7.96
C LYS A 51 18.80 14.91 -8.96
N SER A 52 19.81 14.53 -9.73
CA SER A 52 20.27 15.30 -10.87
C SER A 52 20.43 14.41 -12.10
N LYS A 53 20.04 14.93 -13.26
CA LYS A 53 20.26 14.28 -14.55
C LYS A 53 21.53 14.84 -15.15
N LEU A 54 22.45 13.94 -15.51
CA LEU A 54 23.70 14.26 -16.17
C LEU A 54 23.59 13.83 -17.62
N THR A 55 23.86 14.73 -18.56
CA THR A 55 23.92 14.44 -20.00
C THR A 55 25.32 14.76 -20.50
N TYR A 56 25.92 13.91 -21.32
CA TYR A 56 27.32 14.01 -21.69
C TYR A 56 27.58 13.54 -23.13
N THR A 57 28.75 13.89 -23.67
CA THR A 57 29.25 13.36 -24.93
C THR A 57 30.08 12.11 -24.66
N LEU A 58 29.74 11.01 -25.34
CA LEU A 58 30.48 9.75 -25.23
C LEU A 58 31.84 9.85 -25.97
N PRO A 59 32.90 9.20 -25.44
CA PRO A 59 34.16 9.09 -26.14
C PRO A 59 34.01 8.26 -27.42
N LYS A 60 34.86 8.54 -28.41
CA LYS A 60 34.88 7.82 -29.69
C LYS A 60 35.69 6.54 -29.55
N ASP A 61 35.21 5.62 -28.72
CA ASP A 61 35.79 4.30 -28.55
C ASP A 61 34.87 3.23 -29.13
N GLN A 62 35.42 2.34 -29.98
CA GLN A 62 34.65 1.27 -30.61
C GLN A 62 34.28 0.16 -29.63
N ASP A 63 35.05 0.02 -28.54
CA ASP A 63 34.83 -0.99 -27.51
C ASP A 63 34.14 -0.44 -26.25
N LEU A 64 33.65 0.80 -26.29
CA LEU A 64 32.91 1.41 -25.18
C LEU A 64 31.72 0.53 -24.78
N LEU A 65 31.59 0.25 -23.48
CA LEU A 65 30.53 -0.58 -22.94
C LEU A 65 29.51 0.25 -22.16
N TYR A 66 29.96 1.06 -21.21
CA TYR A 66 29.09 1.90 -20.40
C TYR A 66 29.81 3.13 -19.86
N VAL A 67 29.03 4.10 -19.42
CA VAL A 67 29.49 5.18 -18.53
C VAL A 67 28.95 4.89 -17.14
N LYS A 68 29.79 5.04 -16.11
CA LYS A 68 29.37 4.93 -14.72
C LYS A 68 29.57 6.25 -13.99
N ALA A 69 28.67 6.55 -13.07
CA ALA A 69 28.78 7.64 -12.12
C ALA A 69 28.96 7.09 -10.70
N GLU A 70 29.90 7.65 -9.95
CA GLU A 70 30.14 7.36 -8.55
C GLU A 70 29.95 8.62 -7.70
N TYR A 71 29.24 8.47 -6.59
CA TYR A 71 28.98 9.53 -5.61
C TYR A 71 28.69 8.94 -4.23
N THR A 72 28.73 9.76 -3.20
CA THR A 72 28.46 9.33 -1.81
C THR A 72 27.29 10.13 -1.27
N LEU A 73 26.29 9.44 -0.72
CA LEU A 73 25.16 10.09 -0.07
C LEU A 73 25.57 10.65 1.30
N ALA A 74 24.78 11.57 1.85
CA ALA A 74 24.98 12.09 3.21
C ALA A 74 24.98 10.97 4.28
N THR A 75 24.31 9.85 4.01
CA THR A 75 24.34 8.63 4.85
C THR A 75 25.70 7.90 4.85
N GLY A 76 26.66 8.33 4.04
CA GLY A 76 27.95 7.66 3.82
C GLY A 76 27.89 6.50 2.82
N ARG A 77 26.70 6.19 2.29
CA ARG A 77 26.52 5.12 1.30
C ARG A 77 27.16 5.52 -0.02
N LYS A 78 28.07 4.69 -0.52
CA LYS A 78 28.62 4.81 -1.87
C LYS A 78 27.58 4.34 -2.90
N MET A 79 27.39 5.14 -3.93
CA MET A 79 26.45 4.89 -5.01
C MET A 79 27.23 4.74 -6.31
N GLU A 80 26.81 3.75 -7.12
CA GLU A 80 27.27 3.56 -8.49
C GLU A 80 26.03 3.46 -9.38
N VAL A 81 26.01 4.22 -10.48
CA VAL A 81 24.96 4.14 -11.50
C VAL A 81 25.63 3.98 -12.86
N LYS A 82 25.15 3.02 -13.66
CA LYS A 82 25.67 2.75 -15.01
C LYS A 82 24.64 3.12 -16.07
N SER A 83 25.12 3.63 -17.19
CA SER A 83 24.37 3.83 -18.42
C SER A 83 25.14 3.18 -19.57
N SER A 84 24.49 2.32 -20.34
CA SER A 84 25.13 1.69 -21.51
C SER A 84 25.55 2.72 -22.54
N TYR A 85 26.49 2.35 -23.41
CA TYR A 85 26.99 3.20 -24.49
C TYR A 85 25.93 3.63 -25.52
N TYR A 86 24.74 3.02 -25.51
CA TYR A 86 23.60 3.45 -26.35
C TYR A 86 22.93 4.72 -25.82
N ASN A 87 23.24 5.13 -24.59
CA ASN A 87 22.66 6.28 -23.92
C ASN A 87 23.75 7.29 -23.55
N ASN A 88 23.37 8.56 -23.53
CA ASN A 88 24.27 9.68 -23.24
C ASN A 88 23.85 10.46 -21.97
N SER A 89 23.05 9.83 -21.11
CA SER A 89 22.61 10.44 -19.86
C SER A 89 22.44 9.42 -18.74
N LEU A 90 22.61 9.88 -17.50
CA LEU A 90 22.37 9.10 -16.29
C LEU A 90 21.70 9.95 -15.21
N LEU A 91 21.03 9.29 -14.28
CA LEU A 91 20.42 9.92 -13.09
C LEU A 91 21.24 9.57 -11.86
N VAL A 92 21.66 10.59 -11.12
CA VAL A 92 22.20 10.44 -9.76
C VAL A 92 21.10 10.82 -8.78
N GLU A 93 20.78 9.95 -7.82
CA GLU A 93 19.58 10.06 -6.99
C GLU A 93 19.87 9.76 -5.51
N GLY A 94 18.95 10.13 -4.62
CA GLY A 94 19.05 9.85 -3.19
C GLY A 94 19.63 11.01 -2.40
N PHE A 95 19.52 12.23 -2.93
CA PHE A 95 19.89 13.44 -2.21
C PHE A 95 18.67 13.95 -1.43
N LEU A 96 18.86 14.27 -0.14
CA LEU A 96 17.77 14.74 0.71
C LEU A 96 17.57 16.26 0.62
N ASN A 97 18.67 17.01 0.64
CA ASN A 97 18.69 18.48 0.76
C ASN A 97 19.31 19.12 -0.49
N GLU A 98 19.11 20.43 -0.62
CA GLU A 98 19.77 21.28 -1.63
C GLU A 98 21.22 21.57 -1.24
N GLU A 99 22.07 20.58 -1.45
CA GLU A 99 23.49 20.66 -1.15
C GLU A 99 24.33 20.31 -2.38
N GLU A 100 25.46 21.00 -2.54
CA GLU A 100 26.41 20.67 -3.59
C GLU A 100 27.04 19.29 -3.35
N GLN A 101 27.05 18.45 -4.39
CA GLN A 101 27.59 17.10 -4.34
C GLN A 101 28.54 16.87 -5.50
N THR A 102 29.66 16.23 -5.22
CA THR A 102 30.62 15.84 -6.25
C THR A 102 30.27 14.47 -6.82
N VAL A 103 30.14 14.40 -8.14
CA VAL A 103 29.93 13.16 -8.89
C VAL A 103 31.12 12.93 -9.81
N LYS A 104 31.61 11.69 -9.87
CA LYS A 104 32.68 11.28 -10.79
C LYS A 104 32.11 10.41 -11.88
N LEU A 105 32.29 10.79 -13.14
CA LEU A 105 31.90 9.98 -14.29
C LEU A 105 33.12 9.29 -14.89
N TYR A 106 32.93 8.04 -15.30
CA TYR A 106 33.95 7.22 -15.93
C TYR A 106 33.38 6.55 -17.18
N ALA A 107 34.14 6.55 -18.28
CA ALA A 107 33.86 5.69 -19.41
C ALA A 107 34.56 4.33 -19.18
N VAL A 108 33.85 3.24 -19.50
CA VAL A 108 34.35 1.87 -19.30
C VAL A 108 34.11 1.07 -20.57
N ASN A 109 35.17 0.42 -21.05
CA ASN A 109 35.07 -0.44 -22.22
C ASN A 109 34.69 -1.89 -21.87
N ARG A 110 34.54 -2.71 -22.91
CA ARG A 110 34.22 -4.14 -22.82
C ARG A 110 35.26 -4.98 -22.11
N SER A 111 36.48 -4.47 -21.99
CA SER A 111 37.59 -5.09 -21.25
C SER A 111 37.66 -4.64 -19.78
N GLU A 112 36.66 -3.87 -19.31
CA GLU A 112 36.60 -3.27 -17.97
C GLU A 112 37.76 -2.30 -17.67
N ALA A 113 38.43 -1.76 -18.70
CA ALA A 113 39.36 -0.66 -18.55
C ALA A 113 38.59 0.65 -18.35
N ILE A 114 38.99 1.42 -17.32
CA ILE A 114 38.27 2.60 -16.82
C ILE A 114 39.06 3.86 -17.17
N SER A 115 38.37 4.87 -17.72
CA SER A 115 38.95 6.19 -18.01
C SER A 115 39.40 6.94 -16.76
N GLU A 116 40.14 8.04 -16.93
CA GLU A 116 40.23 9.07 -15.89
C GLU A 116 38.84 9.67 -15.60
N PRO A 117 38.58 10.18 -14.38
CA PRO A 117 37.28 10.71 -14.01
C PRO A 117 37.01 12.09 -14.61
N THR A 118 35.80 12.27 -15.14
CA THR A 118 35.21 13.60 -15.32
C THR A 118 34.48 13.98 -14.04
N ILE A 119 34.98 14.98 -13.32
CA ILE A 119 34.39 15.45 -12.06
C ILE A 119 33.37 16.54 -12.35
N VAL A 120 32.16 16.37 -11.84
CA VAL A 120 31.08 17.36 -11.95
C VAL A 120 30.46 17.64 -10.58
N THR A 121 30.11 18.90 -10.34
CA THR A 121 29.33 19.31 -9.17
C THR A 121 27.85 19.36 -9.55
N VAL A 122 27.01 18.71 -8.76
CA VAL A 122 25.55 18.79 -8.86
C VAL A 122 25.00 19.52 -7.64
N ASN A 123 23.83 20.15 -7.78
CA ASN A 123 23.12 20.77 -6.66
C ASN A 123 21.62 20.46 -6.79
N PRO A 124 21.22 19.20 -6.49
CA PRO A 124 19.85 18.72 -6.63
C PRO A 124 18.88 19.59 -5.83
N LYS A 125 17.62 19.65 -6.27
CA LYS A 125 16.56 20.33 -5.50
C LYS A 125 16.17 19.47 -4.29
N GLU A 126 15.50 20.09 -3.32
CA GLU A 126 15.06 19.41 -2.10
C GLU A 126 14.24 18.15 -2.42
N SER A 127 14.46 17.08 -1.66
CA SER A 127 13.76 15.82 -1.85
C SER A 127 12.25 15.97 -1.62
N PRO A 128 11.40 15.29 -2.41
CA PRO A 128 9.96 15.22 -2.16
C PRO A 128 9.59 14.70 -0.76
N ALA A 129 10.50 14.00 -0.07
CA ALA A 129 10.31 13.57 1.32
C ALA A 129 9.94 14.74 2.25
N TRP A 130 10.54 15.92 2.03
CA TRP A 130 10.26 17.11 2.81
C TRP A 130 8.88 17.71 2.54
N ASP A 131 8.40 17.67 1.29
CA ASP A 131 7.03 18.08 0.96
C ASP A 131 5.99 17.20 1.66
N VAL A 132 6.23 15.89 1.68
CA VAL A 132 5.37 14.95 2.42
C VAL A 132 5.41 15.26 3.91
N PHE A 133 6.60 15.42 4.50
CA PHE A 133 6.77 15.73 5.91
C PHE A 133 6.01 17.01 6.31
N ARG A 134 6.17 18.10 5.56
CA ARG A 134 5.49 19.38 5.82
C ARG A 134 3.97 19.31 5.66
N SER A 135 3.47 18.35 4.89
CA SER A 135 2.02 18.12 4.71
C SER A 135 1.41 17.14 5.73
N LEU A 136 2.21 16.57 6.63
CA LEU A 136 1.71 15.63 7.64
C LEU A 136 0.66 16.29 8.53
N LEU A 137 -0.53 15.72 8.53
CA LEU A 137 -1.62 16.05 9.42
C LEU A 137 -1.97 14.81 10.24
N ILE A 138 -1.73 14.90 11.54
CA ILE A 138 -1.96 13.83 12.51
C ILE A 138 -3.18 14.19 13.34
N GLU A 139 -4.23 13.36 13.27
CA GLU A 139 -5.51 13.62 13.91
C GLU A 139 -5.95 12.47 14.80
N THR A 140 -6.64 12.82 15.88
CA THR A 140 -7.34 11.85 16.72
C THR A 140 -8.44 11.15 15.93
N THR A 141 -8.54 9.84 16.08
CA THR A 141 -9.65 9.04 15.54
C THR A 141 -10.04 7.91 16.49
N PHE A 142 -11.08 7.18 16.13
CA PHE A 142 -11.59 6.05 16.89
C PHE A 142 -10.58 4.91 16.94
N GLY A 143 -10.23 4.46 18.13
CA GLY A 143 -9.31 3.34 18.37
C GLY A 143 -7.89 3.56 17.86
N GLY A 144 -7.51 4.79 17.46
CA GLY A 144 -6.15 5.09 17.07
C GLY A 144 -5.89 6.49 16.52
N VAL A 145 -4.95 6.58 15.57
CA VAL A 145 -4.45 7.84 14.99
C VAL A 145 -4.64 7.86 13.48
N SER A 146 -5.15 8.98 12.95
CA SER A 146 -5.29 9.22 11.52
C SER A 146 -4.10 10.02 11.01
N ILE A 147 -3.51 9.56 9.92
CA ILE A 147 -2.33 10.14 9.29
C ILE A 147 -2.73 10.52 7.87
N LYS A 148 -2.65 11.82 7.58
CA LYS A 148 -2.92 12.40 6.27
C LYS A 148 -1.67 13.11 5.76
N ALA A 149 -1.40 12.99 4.46
CA ALA A 149 -0.31 13.71 3.79
C ALA A 149 -0.53 13.74 2.27
N THR A 150 0.23 14.60 1.57
CA THR A 150 0.25 14.68 0.10
C THR A 150 1.64 14.36 -0.44
N ASN A 151 1.71 13.49 -1.44
CA ASN A 151 2.92 13.08 -2.14
C ASN A 151 2.70 13.26 -3.65
N ASN A 152 2.58 14.51 -4.09
CA ASN A 152 2.18 14.87 -5.47
C ASN A 152 3.07 14.24 -6.56
N LEU A 153 4.36 13.99 -6.24
CA LEU A 153 5.33 13.38 -7.15
C LEU A 153 5.36 11.85 -7.09
N ARG A 154 4.50 11.23 -6.27
CA ARG A 154 4.38 9.78 -6.10
C ARG A 154 5.73 9.12 -5.80
N TYR A 155 6.54 9.80 -5.00
CA TYR A 155 7.87 9.34 -4.63
C TYR A 155 7.76 8.12 -3.70
N ASP A 156 8.64 7.14 -3.84
CA ASP A 156 8.66 5.95 -2.98
C ASP A 156 9.19 6.32 -1.60
N LEU A 157 8.31 6.29 -0.60
CA LEU A 157 8.64 6.74 0.76
C LEU A 157 7.92 5.93 1.84
N SER A 158 8.46 6.04 3.05
CA SER A 158 7.90 5.50 4.28
C SER A 158 7.60 6.63 5.24
N ILE A 159 6.38 6.70 5.79
CA ILE A 159 6.10 7.50 6.99
C ILE A 159 6.31 6.57 8.18
N LEU A 160 7.42 6.77 8.88
CA LEU A 160 7.76 6.00 10.07
C LEU A 160 6.96 6.55 11.24
N LEU A 161 6.10 5.71 11.81
CA LEU A 161 5.45 5.94 13.09
C LEU A 161 6.39 5.41 14.18
N MET A 162 6.61 6.19 15.23
CA MET A 162 7.41 5.79 16.38
C MET A 162 6.65 6.03 17.69
N GLU A 163 6.90 5.16 18.67
CA GLU A 163 6.38 5.24 20.04
C GLU A 163 7.52 5.09 21.03
N LYS A 164 7.33 5.57 22.26
CA LYS A 164 8.29 5.33 23.34
C LYS A 164 8.18 3.90 23.84
N ASN A 165 9.30 3.21 23.97
CA ASN A 165 9.37 1.95 24.70
C ASN A 165 9.39 2.18 26.24
N ASP A 166 9.47 1.11 27.03
CA ASP A 166 9.52 1.16 28.49
C ASP A 166 10.73 1.96 29.05
N GLN A 167 11.76 2.17 28.23
CA GLN A 167 12.96 2.94 28.58
C GLN A 167 12.84 4.42 28.19
N GLY A 168 11.75 4.80 27.52
CA GLY A 168 11.51 6.16 27.03
C GLY A 168 12.12 6.46 25.66
N ASP A 169 12.73 5.47 25.00
CA ASP A 169 13.34 5.61 23.68
C ASP A 169 12.30 5.48 22.57
N TRP A 170 12.42 6.30 21.53
CA TRP A 170 11.59 6.22 20.34
C TRP A 170 11.96 4.99 19.51
N VAL A 171 10.99 4.10 19.31
CA VAL A 171 11.12 2.88 18.52
C VAL A 171 10.12 2.89 17.37
N ILE A 172 10.55 2.47 16.18
CA ILE A 172 9.70 2.36 15.00
C ILE A 172 8.60 1.32 15.24
N ASN A 173 7.36 1.75 15.06
CA ASN A 173 6.17 0.90 15.06
C ASN A 173 6.08 0.13 13.73
N ASP A 174 5.71 -1.15 13.81
CA ASP A 174 5.58 -2.08 12.68
C ASP A 174 4.48 -1.68 11.68
N LYS A 175 3.55 -0.81 12.08
CA LYS A 175 2.47 -0.25 11.25
C LYS A 175 2.86 1.02 10.50
N SER A 176 4.16 1.32 10.40
CA SER A 176 4.66 2.40 9.54
C SER A 176 4.12 2.28 8.11
N ILE A 177 3.88 3.42 7.46
CA ILE A 177 3.20 3.46 6.16
C ILE A 177 4.23 3.45 5.05
N TYR A 178 4.14 2.50 4.13
CA TYR A 178 4.93 2.46 2.89
C TYR A 178 4.02 2.83 1.72
N THR A 179 4.41 3.82 0.92
CA THR A 179 3.54 4.34 -0.14
C THR A 179 4.27 5.10 -1.25
N SER A 180 3.65 5.09 -2.42
CA SER A 180 3.91 5.96 -3.58
C SER A 180 2.60 6.54 -4.14
N THR A 181 1.53 6.56 -3.34
CA THR A 181 0.27 7.23 -3.68
C THR A 181 0.42 8.73 -3.55
N ASP A 182 -0.37 9.48 -4.32
CA ASP A 182 -0.42 10.94 -4.30
C ASP A 182 -1.12 11.51 -3.07
N ILE A 183 -2.19 10.86 -2.62
CA ILE A 183 -2.90 11.17 -1.39
C ILE A 183 -2.68 10.04 -0.40
N ILE A 184 -2.29 10.40 0.82
CA ILE A 184 -2.09 9.47 1.93
C ILE A 184 -3.18 9.77 2.95
N LYS A 185 -4.04 8.79 3.22
CA LYS A 185 -5.01 8.77 4.32
C LYS A 185 -5.00 7.37 4.91
N LYS A 186 -4.38 7.23 6.08
CA LYS A 186 -4.24 5.94 6.77
C LYS A 186 -4.61 6.12 8.23
N THR A 187 -5.25 5.11 8.79
CA THR A 187 -5.56 5.06 10.21
C THR A 187 -4.82 3.88 10.83
N ILE A 188 -4.05 4.13 11.88
CA ILE A 188 -3.28 3.11 12.60
C ILE A 188 -4.00 2.79 13.91
N ARG A 189 -4.27 1.50 14.13
CA ARG A 189 -5.00 0.92 15.27
C ARG A 189 -4.41 -0.43 15.67
N PRO A 190 -4.77 -1.00 16.83
CA PRO A 190 -5.45 -0.35 17.95
C PRO A 190 -4.48 0.46 18.81
N PHE A 191 -5.00 1.52 19.43
CA PHE A 191 -4.39 2.22 20.56
C PHE A 191 -5.41 2.34 21.68
N THR A 192 -4.91 2.49 22.92
CA THR A 192 -5.78 2.68 24.08
C THR A 192 -6.34 4.10 24.10
N ILE A 193 -7.30 4.38 24.97
CA ILE A 193 -7.89 5.72 25.12
C ILE A 193 -7.05 6.61 26.06
N GLU A 194 -5.84 6.19 26.41
CA GLU A 194 -4.89 7.00 27.16
C GLU A 194 -4.11 7.92 26.20
N PRO A 195 -3.54 9.04 26.66
CA PRO A 195 -2.65 9.85 25.83
C PRO A 195 -1.42 9.05 25.40
N HIS A 196 -1.19 8.99 24.09
CA HIS A 196 -0.03 8.36 23.47
C HIS A 196 0.87 9.42 22.84
N ASP A 197 2.16 9.39 23.18
CA ASP A 197 3.20 10.18 22.52
C ASP A 197 3.64 9.48 21.24
N PHE A 198 3.53 10.17 20.11
CA PHE A 198 3.94 9.69 18.81
C PHE A 198 5.02 10.59 18.21
N ALA A 199 5.90 9.96 17.44
CA ALA A 199 6.89 10.64 16.62
C ALA A 199 6.77 10.14 15.17
N PHE A 200 6.87 11.06 14.21
CA PHE A 200 6.72 10.77 12.79
C PHE A 200 7.89 11.33 12.00
N THR A 201 8.45 10.54 11.10
CA THR A 201 9.44 11.01 10.13
C THR A 201 9.21 10.39 8.77
N VAL A 202 9.61 11.06 7.70
CA VAL A 202 9.52 10.55 6.34
C VAL A 202 10.89 10.03 5.93
N ARG A 203 10.94 8.77 5.49
CA ARG A 203 12.16 8.11 5.03
C ARG A 203 12.03 7.66 3.58
N ASP A 204 13.04 7.94 2.76
CA ASP A 204 13.08 7.48 1.37
C ASP A 204 13.73 6.09 1.23
N ARG A 205 13.80 5.56 0.01
CA ARG A 205 14.43 4.25 -0.29
C ARG A 205 15.95 4.22 -0.11
N TRP A 206 16.60 5.37 0.02
CA TRP A 206 18.05 5.49 0.26
C TRP A 206 18.38 5.63 1.74
N LEU A 207 17.37 5.53 2.62
CA LEU A 207 17.46 5.69 4.07
C LEU A 207 17.72 7.13 4.53
N ASN A 208 17.53 8.11 3.64
CA ASN A 208 17.47 9.49 4.09
C ASN A 208 16.18 9.72 4.85
N THR A 209 16.27 10.46 5.94
CA THR A 209 15.17 10.68 6.88
C THR A 209 15.03 12.18 7.12
N THR A 210 13.80 12.69 7.11
CA THR A 210 13.51 14.11 7.43
C THR A 210 13.70 14.38 8.92
N ASP A 211 13.39 15.61 9.34
CA ASP A 211 13.16 15.89 10.76
C ASP A 211 11.97 15.06 11.30
N THR A 212 11.71 15.19 12.60
CA THR A 212 10.70 14.42 13.32
C THR A 212 9.58 15.32 13.83
N LEU A 213 8.34 14.97 13.50
CA LEU A 213 7.13 15.57 14.05
C LEU A 213 6.73 14.82 15.32
N TYR A 214 6.68 15.51 16.46
CA TYR A 214 6.20 14.96 17.73
C TYR A 214 4.78 15.43 18.02
N THR A 215 3.91 14.55 18.49
CA THR A 215 2.54 14.89 18.89
C THR A 215 2.01 13.91 19.94
N THR A 216 1.08 14.37 20.76
CA THR A 216 0.37 13.52 21.72
C THR A 216 -1.08 13.38 21.26
N ILE A 217 -1.55 12.16 21.09
CA ILE A 217 -2.91 11.85 20.65
C ILE A 217 -3.61 11.02 21.72
N THR A 218 -4.85 11.36 22.03
CA THR A 218 -5.75 10.54 22.87
C THR A 218 -6.84 9.95 21.98
N PRO A 219 -6.73 8.67 21.56
CA PRO A 219 -7.71 8.02 20.70
C PRO A 219 -9.14 8.07 21.26
N LEU A 220 -10.13 8.16 20.37
CA LEU A 220 -11.53 8.04 20.79
C LEU A 220 -11.86 6.59 21.09
N LEU A 221 -12.65 6.34 22.13
CA LEU A 221 -13.17 5.01 22.44
C LEU A 221 -13.92 4.44 21.22
N GLU A 222 -13.53 3.26 20.77
CA GLU A 222 -14.22 2.51 19.73
C GLU A 222 -14.70 1.18 20.29
N THR A 223 -16.01 0.93 20.23
CA THR A 223 -16.61 -0.35 20.63
C THR A 223 -17.58 -0.83 19.57
N PRO A 224 -17.74 -2.15 19.40
CA PRO A 224 -18.80 -2.69 18.55
C PRO A 224 -20.16 -2.33 19.15
N LEU A 225 -21.06 -1.74 18.36
CA LEU A 225 -22.44 -1.55 18.76
C LEU A 225 -23.11 -2.92 18.94
N PRO A 226 -23.93 -3.11 19.98
CA PRO A 226 -24.53 -4.40 20.29
C PRO A 226 -25.55 -4.80 19.21
N LYS A 227 -25.28 -5.90 18.50
CA LYS A 227 -26.18 -6.46 17.48
C LYS A 227 -27.58 -6.80 17.98
N SER A 228 -27.77 -6.99 19.28
CA SER A 228 -29.09 -7.16 19.89
C SER A 228 -30.04 -5.97 19.66
N GLY A 229 -29.49 -4.78 19.35
CA GLY A 229 -30.27 -3.60 18.96
C GLY A 229 -30.61 -3.53 17.47
N TYR A 230 -29.98 -4.37 16.64
CA TYR A 230 -30.11 -4.27 15.20
C TYR A 230 -31.45 -4.82 14.74
N LYS A 231 -32.12 -4.08 13.87
CA LYS A 231 -33.37 -4.53 13.25
C LYS A 231 -33.53 -3.94 11.86
N PRO A 232 -34.28 -4.61 10.98
CA PRO A 232 -34.64 -4.02 9.70
C PRO A 232 -35.50 -2.78 9.95
N TYR A 233 -35.23 -1.71 9.20
CA TYR A 233 -36.00 -0.47 9.31
C TYR A 233 -36.40 -0.01 7.91
N ARG A 234 -37.22 -0.81 7.23
CA ARG A 234 -37.66 -0.50 5.86
C ARG A 234 -38.41 0.82 5.81
N LEU A 235 -37.94 1.69 4.91
CA LEU A 235 -38.60 2.92 4.54
C LEU A 235 -39.14 2.83 3.10
N PRO A 236 -40.15 3.65 2.73
CA PRO A 236 -40.56 3.72 1.33
C PRO A 236 -39.37 4.06 0.42
N GLY A 237 -39.27 3.39 -0.73
CA GLY A 237 -38.13 3.51 -1.64
C GLY A 237 -36.94 2.60 -1.34
N ASP A 238 -36.87 1.97 -0.16
CA ASP A 238 -35.91 0.88 0.07
C ASP A 238 -36.20 -0.29 -0.89
N THR A 239 -35.14 -0.93 -1.37
CA THR A 239 -35.26 -2.02 -2.32
C THR A 239 -35.82 -3.26 -1.64
N LYS A 240 -36.78 -3.89 -2.32
CA LYS A 240 -37.37 -5.15 -1.87
C LYS A 240 -36.29 -6.21 -1.64
N THR A 241 -36.36 -6.92 -0.51
CA THR A 241 -35.52 -8.10 -0.25
C THR A 241 -35.93 -9.26 -1.16
N HIS A 242 -34.94 -10.03 -1.59
CA HIS A 242 -35.16 -11.29 -2.30
C HIS A 242 -36.08 -12.21 -1.49
N SER A 243 -37.02 -12.89 -2.14
CA SER A 243 -38.13 -13.60 -1.47
C SER A 243 -37.71 -14.68 -0.47
N THR A 244 -36.48 -15.17 -0.59
CA THR A 244 -35.92 -16.26 0.20
C THR A 244 -34.74 -15.81 1.09
N ALA A 245 -34.37 -14.53 1.06
CA ALA A 245 -33.34 -13.97 1.94
C ALA A 245 -33.96 -13.43 3.23
N ILE A 246 -33.17 -13.36 4.30
CA ILE A 246 -33.61 -12.95 5.63
C ILE A 246 -32.87 -11.67 6.02
N GLU A 247 -33.59 -10.59 6.32
CA GLU A 247 -32.99 -9.29 6.67
C GLU A 247 -32.13 -9.36 7.93
N THR A 248 -32.56 -10.15 8.93
CA THR A 248 -31.79 -10.38 10.15
C THR A 248 -30.53 -11.22 9.93
N GLY A 249 -30.37 -11.84 8.74
CA GLY A 249 -29.14 -12.54 8.38
C GLY A 249 -27.92 -11.63 8.39
N MET A 250 -28.08 -10.31 8.23
CA MET A 250 -26.95 -9.37 8.33
C MET A 250 -26.34 -9.24 9.73
N TRP A 251 -26.92 -9.83 10.78
CA TRP A 251 -26.38 -9.70 12.14
C TRP A 251 -26.64 -10.94 13.00
N ASP A 252 -26.61 -12.13 12.40
CA ASP A 252 -26.82 -13.41 13.08
C ASP A 252 -25.54 -14.22 13.32
N GLY A 253 -24.39 -13.72 12.85
CA GLY A 253 -23.07 -14.33 12.98
C GLY A 253 -22.68 -15.23 11.80
N GLU A 254 -23.50 -15.35 10.75
CA GLU A 254 -23.27 -16.26 9.63
C GLU A 254 -22.90 -15.53 8.33
N ILE A 255 -21.61 -15.44 8.07
CA ILE A 255 -21.08 -14.69 6.92
C ILE A 255 -21.23 -15.42 5.57
N MET A 256 -21.47 -16.74 5.56
CA MET A 256 -21.31 -17.58 4.38
C MET A 256 -22.56 -18.29 3.89
N ASN A 257 -23.50 -18.65 4.76
CA ASN A 257 -24.46 -19.70 4.42
C ASN A 257 -25.82 -19.15 4.08
N TRP A 258 -26.27 -19.39 2.85
CA TRP A 258 -27.66 -19.17 2.48
C TRP A 258 -28.60 -20.12 3.26
N PRO A 259 -29.80 -19.67 3.73
CA PRO A 259 -30.42 -18.35 3.55
C PRO A 259 -30.12 -17.35 4.68
N LYS A 260 -29.11 -17.61 5.52
CA LYS A 260 -28.68 -16.72 6.62
C LYS A 260 -27.89 -15.51 6.14
N VAL A 261 -28.20 -15.01 4.96
CA VAL A 261 -27.57 -13.84 4.35
C VAL A 261 -28.65 -12.98 3.72
N PHE A 262 -28.39 -11.69 3.62
CA PHE A 262 -29.33 -10.73 3.05
C PHE A 262 -29.03 -10.48 1.58
N LEU A 263 -30.06 -10.58 0.74
CA LEU A 263 -30.01 -10.21 -0.67
C LEU A 263 -31.18 -9.30 -1.00
N THR A 264 -30.91 -8.24 -1.75
CA THR A 264 -31.97 -7.46 -2.43
C THR A 264 -32.47 -8.19 -3.69
N ASP A 265 -33.73 -7.95 -4.06
CA ASP A 265 -34.37 -8.49 -5.27
C ASP A 265 -33.68 -7.93 -6.52
N GLY A 266 -32.88 -8.75 -7.20
CA GLY A 266 -32.10 -8.35 -8.38
C GLY A 266 -32.94 -8.02 -9.63
N SER A 267 -34.26 -8.19 -9.59
CA SER A 267 -35.15 -7.73 -10.66
C SER A 267 -35.39 -6.22 -10.65
N VAL A 268 -35.08 -5.55 -9.52
CA VAL A 268 -35.18 -4.09 -9.42
C VAL A 268 -34.02 -3.45 -10.17
N ALA A 269 -34.32 -2.45 -11.01
CA ALA A 269 -33.33 -1.73 -11.78
C ALA A 269 -32.77 -0.52 -11.00
N GLY A 270 -31.53 -0.14 -11.32
CA GLY A 270 -30.88 1.03 -10.73
C GLY A 270 -30.21 0.73 -9.38
N PRO A 271 -29.82 1.78 -8.63
CA PRO A 271 -29.20 1.64 -7.31
C PRO A 271 -30.12 0.99 -6.30
N HIS A 272 -29.60 0.09 -5.45
CA HIS A 272 -30.39 -0.51 -4.37
C HIS A 272 -30.11 0.15 -3.03
N THR A 273 -31.12 0.23 -2.19
CA THR A 273 -31.05 0.87 -0.87
C THR A 273 -31.64 -0.05 0.19
N VAL A 274 -30.96 -0.17 1.33
CA VAL A 274 -31.49 -0.84 2.53
C VAL A 274 -31.26 0.04 3.75
N THR A 275 -32.24 0.09 4.65
CA THR A 275 -32.17 0.86 5.89
C THR A 275 -32.26 -0.04 7.12
N ILE A 276 -31.38 0.22 8.09
CA ILE A 276 -31.17 -0.58 9.30
C ILE A 276 -31.22 0.37 10.51
N ASP A 277 -31.93 -0.02 11.57
CA ASP A 277 -31.82 0.62 12.89
C ASP A 277 -30.76 -0.12 13.69
N THR A 278 -29.69 0.57 14.12
CA THR A 278 -28.62 -0.02 14.95
C THR A 278 -28.99 -0.14 16.43
N GLY A 279 -30.16 0.40 16.81
CA GLY A 279 -30.73 0.32 18.15
C GLY A 279 -30.27 1.41 19.12
N VAL A 280 -29.19 2.12 18.80
CA VAL A 280 -28.60 3.13 19.68
C VAL A 280 -28.12 4.36 18.90
N LEU A 281 -28.29 5.54 19.48
CA LEU A 281 -27.71 6.77 18.97
C LEU A 281 -26.23 6.81 19.34
N ALA A 282 -25.34 6.80 18.34
CA ALA A 282 -23.90 6.72 18.56
C ALA A 282 -23.12 7.58 17.58
N LYS A 283 -21.95 8.04 17.99
CA LYS A 283 -20.95 8.59 17.08
C LYS A 283 -20.23 7.41 16.43
N MET A 284 -20.69 7.02 15.25
CA MET A 284 -20.21 5.84 14.56
C MET A 284 -18.85 6.11 13.90
N SER A 285 -17.95 5.14 13.98
CA SER A 285 -16.58 5.24 13.47
C SER A 285 -16.41 4.51 12.14
N ARG A 286 -17.07 3.36 11.97
CA ARG A 286 -17.00 2.51 10.79
C ARG A 286 -18.11 1.46 10.79
N ILE A 287 -18.35 0.92 9.61
CA ILE A 287 -19.11 -0.32 9.42
C ILE A 287 -18.20 -1.37 8.79
N VAL A 288 -18.16 -2.55 9.38
CA VAL A 288 -17.58 -3.74 8.74
C VAL A 288 -18.71 -4.45 8.01
N ILE A 289 -18.50 -4.73 6.72
CA ILE A 289 -19.43 -5.49 5.89
C ILE A 289 -18.71 -6.74 5.42
N TRP A 290 -19.25 -7.90 5.75
CA TRP A 290 -18.91 -9.17 5.13
C TRP A 290 -19.89 -9.40 3.98
N ASP A 291 -19.40 -9.33 2.76
CA ASP A 291 -20.17 -9.69 1.58
C ASP A 291 -20.51 -11.19 1.58
N TYR A 292 -21.65 -11.58 1.00
CA TYR A 292 -21.99 -13.00 0.86
C TYR A 292 -21.14 -13.67 -0.25
N PRO A 293 -20.32 -14.69 0.05
CA PRO A 293 -19.56 -15.40 -0.97
C PRO A 293 -20.45 -16.40 -1.71
N GLU A 294 -20.85 -16.06 -2.93
CA GLU A 294 -21.65 -16.94 -3.79
C GLU A 294 -20.86 -18.17 -4.26
N TYR A 295 -21.58 -19.25 -4.57
CA TYR A 295 -20.99 -20.44 -5.17
C TYR A 295 -20.67 -20.20 -6.66
N PHE A 296 -19.40 -19.93 -6.94
CA PHE A 296 -18.82 -19.81 -8.28
C PHE A 296 -17.36 -20.25 -8.18
N ASN A 297 -16.97 -21.36 -8.83
CA ASN A 297 -15.63 -21.96 -8.67
C ASN A 297 -15.21 -22.18 -7.19
N GLY A 298 -16.16 -22.54 -6.34
CA GLY A 298 -15.99 -22.51 -4.88
C GLY A 298 -16.74 -21.32 -4.27
N ARG A 299 -16.32 -20.88 -3.08
CA ARG A 299 -16.84 -19.67 -2.42
C ARG A 299 -16.12 -18.46 -3.00
N SER A 300 -16.82 -17.66 -3.80
CA SER A 300 -16.24 -16.49 -4.47
C SER A 300 -16.75 -15.20 -3.85
N TYR A 301 -15.82 -14.34 -3.44
CA TYR A 301 -16.09 -12.91 -3.18
C TYR A 301 -15.82 -12.08 -4.43
N TYR A 302 -16.08 -10.77 -4.35
CA TYR A 302 -15.96 -9.83 -5.48
C TYR A 302 -16.79 -10.28 -6.70
N TYR A 303 -17.97 -10.84 -6.43
CA TYR A 303 -18.83 -11.47 -7.42
C TYR A 303 -20.28 -11.03 -7.24
N LYS A 304 -20.99 -10.86 -8.36
CA LYS A 304 -22.40 -10.44 -8.43
C LYS A 304 -22.75 -9.34 -7.41
N GLY A 305 -23.59 -9.65 -6.41
CA GLY A 305 -24.17 -8.71 -5.46
C GLY A 305 -23.21 -8.22 -4.37
N ASN A 306 -21.94 -8.66 -4.35
CA ASN A 306 -20.97 -8.07 -3.43
C ASN A 306 -20.79 -6.58 -3.75
N LEU A 307 -20.73 -5.75 -2.72
CA LEU A 307 -20.68 -4.31 -2.89
C LEU A 307 -19.39 -3.89 -3.60
N LYS A 308 -19.51 -2.94 -4.54
CA LYS A 308 -18.35 -2.35 -5.22
C LYS A 308 -18.33 -0.84 -5.05
N GLU A 309 -19.24 -0.12 -5.67
CA GLU A 309 -19.40 1.32 -5.51
C GLU A 309 -20.68 1.57 -4.71
N PHE A 310 -20.57 2.13 -3.51
CA PHE A 310 -21.71 2.33 -2.62
C PHE A 310 -21.50 3.50 -1.67
N GLU A 311 -22.61 3.97 -1.11
CA GLU A 311 -22.64 5.03 -0.11
C GLU A 311 -23.25 4.51 1.18
N VAL A 312 -22.80 5.06 2.30
CA VAL A 312 -23.44 4.85 3.61
C VAL A 312 -23.90 6.19 4.14
N TRP A 313 -25.16 6.25 4.55
CA TRP A 313 -25.82 7.42 5.09
C TRP A 313 -26.31 7.14 6.50
N GLY A 314 -26.28 8.15 7.36
CA GLY A 314 -26.71 8.09 8.74
C GLY A 314 -27.83 9.08 9.04
N SER A 315 -28.72 8.72 9.95
CA SER A 315 -29.76 9.60 10.47
C SER A 315 -30.01 9.35 11.96
N GLU A 316 -30.32 10.42 12.70
CA GLU A 316 -30.90 10.32 14.05
C GLU A 316 -32.41 10.08 13.99
N THR A 317 -33.11 10.81 13.11
CA THR A 317 -34.56 10.73 12.90
C THR A 317 -34.87 10.79 11.39
N PRO A 318 -34.85 9.64 10.68
CA PRO A 318 -35.05 9.63 9.24
C PRO A 318 -36.48 10.05 8.89
N ASN A 319 -36.63 10.77 7.77
CA ASN A 319 -37.95 11.08 7.24
C ASN A 319 -38.72 9.76 6.96
N PRO A 320 -39.92 9.56 7.56
CA PRO A 320 -40.67 8.30 7.41
C PRO A 320 -41.15 8.04 5.98
N ASP A 321 -41.14 9.03 5.09
CA ASP A 321 -41.42 8.84 3.66
C ASP A 321 -40.25 8.16 2.90
N GLY A 322 -39.11 7.98 3.55
CA GLY A 322 -37.94 7.32 3.01
C GLY A 322 -37.10 8.15 2.04
N SER A 323 -37.44 9.42 1.83
CA SER A 323 -36.64 10.35 1.05
C SER A 323 -35.22 10.47 1.61
N LEU A 324 -34.24 10.63 0.70
CA LEU A 324 -32.85 10.90 1.06
C LEU A 324 -32.65 12.41 1.08
N ASP A 325 -33.16 13.04 2.12
CA ASP A 325 -33.24 14.50 2.31
C ASP A 325 -32.28 14.98 3.42
N GLN A 326 -32.50 16.19 3.96
CA GLN A 326 -31.71 16.78 5.04
C GLN A 326 -31.72 16.00 6.36
N THR A 327 -32.62 15.02 6.53
CA THR A 327 -32.61 14.12 7.69
C THR A 327 -31.47 13.09 7.61
N TRP A 328 -30.81 12.98 6.46
CA TRP A 328 -29.69 12.07 6.22
C TRP A 328 -28.37 12.81 6.03
N ILE A 329 -27.32 12.23 6.56
CA ILE A 329 -25.95 12.72 6.42
C ILE A 329 -25.13 11.63 5.76
N LYS A 330 -24.41 11.96 4.69
CA LYS A 330 -23.50 11.00 4.04
C LYS A 330 -22.32 10.75 4.98
N LEU A 331 -22.17 9.51 5.43
CA LEU A 331 -21.06 9.08 6.28
C LEU A 331 -19.84 8.69 5.45
N GLY A 332 -20.07 8.21 4.23
CA GLY A 332 -19.00 7.93 3.28
C GLY A 332 -19.50 7.42 1.93
N ALA A 333 -18.60 7.45 0.95
CA ALA A 333 -18.75 6.83 -0.37
C ALA A 333 -17.50 6.01 -0.65
N TYR A 334 -17.69 4.77 -1.09
CA TYR A 334 -16.63 3.78 -1.13
C TYR A 334 -16.60 3.07 -2.48
N ASN A 335 -15.38 2.67 -2.88
CA ASN A 335 -15.13 1.79 -4.02
C ASN A 335 -14.28 0.61 -3.53
N ALA A 336 -14.86 -0.58 -3.49
CA ALA A 336 -14.16 -1.79 -3.13
C ALA A 336 -13.16 -2.18 -4.22
N VAL A 337 -11.92 -2.38 -3.80
CA VAL A 337 -10.82 -2.81 -4.67
C VAL A 337 -10.44 -4.23 -4.30
N LYS A 338 -10.33 -5.08 -5.31
CA LYS A 338 -9.81 -6.43 -5.17
C LYS A 338 -8.28 -6.35 -5.09
N PRO A 339 -7.62 -6.83 -4.01
CA PRO A 339 -6.17 -6.74 -3.83
C PRO A 339 -5.36 -7.15 -5.06
N SER A 340 -5.71 -8.29 -5.67
CA SER A 340 -4.99 -8.83 -6.82
C SER A 340 -5.18 -8.03 -8.12
N GLY A 341 -6.21 -7.18 -8.20
CA GLY A 341 -6.61 -6.53 -9.45
C GLY A 341 -7.12 -7.49 -10.54
N LEU A 342 -7.32 -8.78 -10.25
CA LEU A 342 -7.74 -9.76 -11.25
C LEU A 342 -9.14 -9.47 -11.81
N PRO A 343 -9.42 -9.87 -13.07
CA PRO A 343 -10.72 -9.69 -13.71
C PRO A 343 -11.90 -10.27 -12.92
N PHE A 344 -13.11 -9.86 -13.29
CA PHE A 344 -14.35 -10.41 -12.75
C PHE A 344 -14.41 -11.94 -12.94
N GLY A 345 -14.86 -12.67 -11.92
CA GLY A 345 -14.92 -14.13 -11.93
C GLY A 345 -13.60 -14.84 -11.58
N GLN A 346 -12.54 -14.11 -11.26
CA GLN A 346 -11.28 -14.67 -10.76
C GLN A 346 -10.97 -14.12 -9.37
N GLN A 347 -10.37 -14.96 -8.53
CA GLN A 347 -10.00 -14.66 -7.16
C GLN A 347 -8.72 -15.40 -6.78
N THR A 348 -7.82 -14.72 -6.08
CA THR A 348 -6.65 -15.33 -5.42
C THR A 348 -6.95 -15.69 -3.97
N ASP A 349 -6.09 -16.47 -3.32
CA ASP A 349 -6.23 -16.72 -1.88
C ASP A 349 -6.12 -15.44 -1.04
N GLU A 350 -5.29 -14.46 -1.45
CA GLU A 350 -5.20 -13.16 -0.78
C GLU A 350 -6.53 -12.39 -0.83
N ASP A 351 -7.16 -12.36 -2.00
CA ASP A 351 -8.48 -11.77 -2.18
C ASP A 351 -9.52 -12.45 -1.27
N TYR A 352 -9.48 -13.79 -1.21
CA TYR A 352 -10.39 -14.56 -0.37
C TYR A 352 -10.22 -14.25 1.11
N GLN A 353 -8.99 -14.28 1.61
CA GLN A 353 -8.71 -13.99 3.02
C GLN A 353 -9.08 -12.55 3.38
N THR A 354 -8.81 -11.60 2.49
CA THR A 354 -9.17 -10.18 2.68
C THR A 354 -10.68 -10.01 2.82
N ALA A 355 -11.46 -10.58 1.90
CA ALA A 355 -12.91 -10.48 1.93
C ALA A 355 -13.53 -11.26 3.10
N ASN A 356 -13.00 -12.44 3.41
CA ASN A 356 -13.46 -13.27 4.52
C ASN A 356 -13.21 -12.62 5.90
N ALA A 357 -12.17 -11.80 6.03
CA ALA A 357 -11.93 -10.99 7.23
C ALA A 357 -12.96 -9.85 7.41
N GLY A 358 -13.67 -9.48 6.33
CA GLY A 358 -14.65 -8.41 6.30
C GLY A 358 -14.06 -7.06 5.91
N PHE A 359 -14.80 -6.28 5.13
CA PHE A 359 -14.35 -4.96 4.69
C PHE A 359 -14.75 -3.88 5.68
N SER A 360 -13.77 -3.18 6.23
CA SER A 360 -13.99 -2.10 7.18
C SER A 360 -14.05 -0.74 6.49
N TRP A 361 -15.22 -0.10 6.51
CA TRP A 361 -15.51 1.16 5.85
C TRP A 361 -15.58 2.30 6.88
N GLU A 362 -14.57 3.17 6.88
CA GLU A 362 -14.45 4.27 7.87
C GLU A 362 -15.43 5.41 7.59
N PHE A 363 -16.05 5.93 8.64
CA PHE A 363 -16.82 7.17 8.62
C PHE A 363 -15.95 8.35 9.01
N GLU A 364 -16.35 9.55 8.59
CA GLU A 364 -15.65 10.76 9.01
C GLU A 364 -15.77 10.96 10.53
N PRO A 365 -14.66 11.15 11.28
CA PRO A 365 -14.70 11.34 12.72
C PRO A 365 -15.48 12.58 13.19
N THR A 366 -15.77 13.50 12.28
CA THR A 366 -16.57 14.71 12.53
C THR A 366 -18.07 14.48 12.32
N ALA A 367 -18.48 13.32 11.80
CA ALA A 367 -19.89 12.99 11.64
C ALA A 367 -20.64 13.07 12.99
N PRO A 368 -21.88 13.58 13.00
CA PRO A 368 -22.69 13.65 14.21
C PRO A 368 -23.13 12.25 14.65
N LYS A 369 -23.75 12.17 15.83
CA LYS A 369 -24.36 10.92 16.29
C LYS A 369 -25.52 10.55 15.38
N VAL A 370 -25.60 9.28 15.01
CA VAL A 370 -26.68 8.70 14.21
C VAL A 370 -27.11 7.36 14.80
N ARG A 371 -28.28 6.88 14.41
CA ARG A 371 -28.84 5.58 14.85
C ARG A 371 -29.23 4.71 13.68
N TYR A 372 -29.81 5.31 12.65
CA TYR A 372 -30.25 4.63 11.45
C TYR A 372 -29.16 4.72 10.39
N LEU A 373 -28.82 3.58 9.80
CA LEU A 373 -27.90 3.50 8.67
C LEU A 373 -28.66 3.10 7.42
N ARG A 374 -28.29 3.74 6.31
CA ARG A 374 -28.79 3.42 4.98
C ARG A 374 -27.61 3.11 4.08
N ILE A 375 -27.58 1.89 3.55
CA ILE A 375 -26.57 1.43 2.60
C ILE A 375 -27.18 1.55 1.21
N LYS A 376 -26.56 2.34 0.34
CA LYS A 376 -26.98 2.56 -1.04
C LYS A 376 -25.93 2.01 -1.99
N SER A 377 -26.21 0.84 -2.56
CA SER A 377 -25.38 0.23 -3.59
C SER A 377 -25.63 0.91 -4.94
N LEU A 378 -24.61 1.59 -5.46
CA LEU A 378 -24.64 2.21 -6.79
C LEU A 378 -24.29 1.17 -7.85
N LYS A 379 -23.30 0.34 -7.53
CA LYS A 379 -22.81 -0.71 -8.41
C LYS A 379 -22.18 -1.83 -7.59
N ASN A 380 -22.46 -3.07 -7.96
CA ASN A 380 -21.83 -4.26 -7.43
C ASN A 380 -20.82 -4.84 -8.43
N TRP A 381 -20.22 -5.99 -8.11
CA TRP A 381 -19.27 -6.64 -9.01
C TRP A 381 -19.91 -7.20 -10.29
N GLY A 382 -21.21 -7.49 -10.28
CA GLY A 382 -22.00 -7.83 -11.47
C GLY A 382 -22.50 -6.64 -12.29
N ALA A 383 -22.07 -5.42 -11.97
CA ALA A 383 -22.48 -4.16 -12.62
C ALA A 383 -23.99 -3.83 -12.52
N THR A 384 -24.65 -4.26 -11.44
CA THR A 384 -26.03 -3.86 -11.09
C THR A 384 -26.06 -3.17 -9.73
N GLY A 385 -27.23 -2.72 -9.27
CA GLY A 385 -27.38 -2.17 -7.92
C GLY A 385 -27.55 -3.22 -6.82
N SER A 386 -27.75 -4.50 -7.14
CA SER A 386 -28.08 -5.50 -6.11
C SER A 386 -26.98 -5.69 -5.08
N MET A 387 -27.38 -5.93 -3.83
CA MET A 387 -26.47 -6.19 -2.71
C MET A 387 -26.72 -7.58 -2.13
N SER A 388 -25.63 -8.24 -1.75
CA SER A 388 -25.59 -9.55 -1.10
C SER A 388 -24.64 -9.46 0.09
N ILE A 389 -25.21 -9.31 1.29
CA ILE A 389 -24.48 -9.07 2.54
C ILE A 389 -24.62 -10.30 3.43
N GLY A 390 -23.50 -10.87 3.83
CA GLY A 390 -23.43 -11.93 4.84
C GLY A 390 -23.65 -11.36 6.24
N GLU A 391 -22.85 -10.37 6.64
CA GLU A 391 -22.90 -9.82 8.00
C GLU A 391 -22.50 -8.34 8.00
N ILE A 392 -22.97 -7.59 9.00
CA ILE A 392 -22.49 -6.25 9.32
C ILE A 392 -22.12 -6.14 10.80
N GLN A 393 -21.13 -5.29 11.10
CA GLN A 393 -20.85 -4.83 12.47
C GLN A 393 -20.54 -3.35 12.41
N VAL A 394 -21.24 -2.56 13.22
CA VAL A 394 -21.02 -1.11 13.34
C VAL A 394 -20.19 -0.88 14.58
N TYR A 395 -19.24 0.04 14.49
CA TYR A 395 -18.41 0.45 15.61
C TYR A 395 -18.60 1.94 15.88
N GLY A 396 -18.33 2.36 17.11
CA GLY A 396 -18.37 3.76 17.49
C GLY A 396 -18.35 3.95 19.00
N ASN A 397 -18.85 5.11 19.42
CA ASN A 397 -19.02 5.45 20.82
C ASN A 397 -20.46 5.95 21.07
N THR A 398 -21.11 5.38 22.07
CA THR A 398 -22.46 5.79 22.50
C THR A 398 -22.42 7.00 23.43
N ASN A 399 -21.32 7.19 24.16
CA ASN A 399 -21.14 8.28 25.12
C ASN A 399 -20.89 9.62 24.43
#